data_AF-A0A9X1GQA6-F1
#
_entry.id   AF-A0A9X1GQA6-F1
#
_cell.length_a   1.000
_cell.length_b   1.000
_cell.length_c   1.000
_cell.angle_alpha   90.00
_cell.angle_beta   90.00
_cell.angle_gamma   90.00
#
_symmetry.space_group_name_H-M   'P 1'
#
loop_
_entity.id
_entity.type
_entity.pdbx_description
1 polymer ?
#
loop_
_entity_poly.entity_id
_entity_poly.type
_entity_poly.pdbx_seq_one_letter_code
_entity_poly.pdbx_strand_id
1 'polypeptide(L)'
;MAIPLLEYKPSSQNQRVSGYEVPNEDTPKIYRIEDSAAGGEVEELIWAAYRQLFSEHVILKFYRQINLESQVKNKAITVRDFIRGLAKSEAFQSLVIQTNSNYRLVELGLKRLLGRAPYNKDEEIAWSIKIATVGWNGFVDALLDSEEYQSSFGENIVPYQRRRYKDRPFNLVTPRYANYWRDKLEEARYKPGSISDFMKMASSVSIRTVTYTPVSTANIKIPDTTRETVPQGIPVSISPSASFPLR
;
A
#
# COMPACT_ATOMS: atom_id res chain seq x y z
N MET A 1 23.67 -19.67 -5.95
CA MET A 1 24.33 -19.44 -4.64
C MET A 1 23.46 -18.49 -3.84
N ALA A 2 23.19 -18.79 -2.57
CA ALA A 2 22.47 -17.85 -1.71
C ALA A 2 23.40 -16.68 -1.37
N ILE A 3 22.98 -15.45 -1.69
CA ILE A 3 23.73 -14.25 -1.32
C ILE A 3 23.63 -14.11 0.21
N PRO A 4 24.75 -14.10 0.95
CA PRO A 4 24.71 -13.92 2.40
C PRO A 4 24.19 -12.52 2.75
N LEU A 5 23.60 -12.38 3.94
CA LEU A 5 23.17 -11.07 4.44
C LEU A 5 24.42 -10.19 4.65
N LEU A 6 24.35 -8.93 4.22
CA LEU A 6 25.43 -7.98 4.46
C LEU A 6 25.62 -7.76 5.97
N GLU A 7 26.86 -7.75 6.43
CA GLU A 7 27.17 -7.45 7.83
C GLU A 7 26.87 -5.98 8.17
N TYR A 8 26.25 -5.75 9.33
CA TYR A 8 25.96 -4.42 9.85
C TYR A 8 26.34 -4.33 11.33
N LYS A 9 26.74 -3.12 11.76
CA LYS A 9 27.13 -2.88 13.15
C LYS A 9 25.89 -2.69 14.03
N PRO A 10 25.74 -3.43 15.13
CA PRO A 10 24.59 -3.29 16.00
C PRO A 10 24.72 -2.01 16.83
N SER A 11 23.59 -1.34 17.08
CA SER A 11 23.51 -0.11 17.87
C SER A 11 23.25 -0.40 19.35
N SER A 12 23.50 0.58 20.21
CA SER A 12 23.12 0.55 21.63
C SER A 12 21.60 0.71 21.74
N GLN A 13 20.90 -0.36 22.10
CA GLN A 13 19.45 -0.38 22.31
C GLN A 13 19.12 -1.09 23.63
N ASN A 14 18.04 -0.67 24.30
CA ASN A 14 17.70 -1.10 25.66
C ASN A 14 17.56 -2.62 25.80
N GLN A 15 16.99 -3.29 24.79
CA GLN A 15 16.76 -4.74 24.82
C GLN A 15 18.02 -5.59 24.68
N ARG A 16 19.19 -4.99 24.39
CA ARG A 16 20.48 -5.72 24.29
C ARG A 16 21.18 -5.90 25.63
N VAL A 17 20.81 -5.12 26.64
CA VAL A 17 21.42 -5.17 27.97
C VAL A 17 20.60 -6.14 28.84
N SER A 18 21.14 -6.69 29.93
CA SER A 18 20.30 -7.35 30.94
C SER A 18 19.43 -6.31 31.68
N GLY A 19 18.17 -6.66 31.94
CA GLY A 19 17.27 -5.84 32.74
C GLY A 19 17.20 -6.43 34.14
N TYR A 20 17.37 -5.59 35.17
CA TYR A 20 17.26 -5.99 36.58
C TYR A 20 15.97 -5.45 37.22
N GLU A 21 15.00 -5.10 36.38
CA GLU A 21 13.75 -4.47 36.77
C GLU A 21 12.73 -5.49 37.29
N VAL A 22 11.98 -5.09 38.31
CA VAL A 22 10.84 -5.86 38.83
C VAL A 22 9.60 -5.46 38.01
N PRO A 23 8.78 -6.43 37.55
CA PRO A 23 7.59 -6.12 36.77
C PRO A 23 6.64 -5.14 37.47
N ASN A 24 6.20 -4.13 36.72
CA ASN A 24 5.28 -3.07 37.16
C ASN A 24 4.20 -2.83 36.08
N GLU A 25 3.37 -1.80 36.26
CA GLU A 25 2.28 -1.45 35.33
C GLU A 25 2.75 -1.10 33.90
N ASP A 26 4.00 -0.65 33.74
CA ASP A 26 4.58 -0.34 32.43
C ASP A 26 5.06 -1.59 31.68
N THR A 27 5.13 -2.75 32.36
CA THR A 27 5.54 -3.99 31.70
C THR A 27 4.45 -4.48 30.73
N PRO A 28 4.84 -4.83 29.49
CA PRO A 28 3.86 -5.28 28.50
C PRO A 28 3.24 -6.60 28.95
N LYS A 29 1.90 -6.71 28.86
CA LYS A 29 1.20 -7.99 29.04
C LYS A 29 1.70 -8.99 28.00
N ILE A 30 2.25 -10.09 28.47
CA ILE A 30 2.74 -11.18 27.62
C ILE A 30 1.57 -12.12 27.35
N TYR A 31 1.19 -12.29 26.09
CA TYR A 31 0.16 -13.23 25.69
C TYR A 31 0.81 -14.55 25.29
N ARG A 32 0.67 -15.56 26.14
CA ARG A 32 1.15 -16.92 25.91
C ARG A 32 -0.03 -17.85 25.72
N ILE A 33 0.05 -18.75 24.74
CA ILE A 33 -1.03 -19.72 24.49
C ILE A 33 -1.13 -20.77 25.60
N GLU A 34 -0.03 -21.02 26.32
CA GLU A 34 0.03 -21.94 27.46
C GLU A 34 -0.79 -21.45 28.66
N ASP A 35 -0.80 -20.13 28.87
CA ASP A 35 -1.53 -19.48 29.96
C ASP A 35 -3.03 -19.37 29.64
N SER A 36 -3.42 -19.62 28.38
CA SER A 36 -4.79 -19.51 27.89
C SER A 36 -5.52 -20.85 28.06
N ALA A 37 -6.08 -21.08 29.24
CA ALA A 37 -6.82 -22.30 29.56
C ALA A 37 -8.28 -22.21 29.08
N ALA A 38 -8.87 -21.01 29.11
CA ALA A 38 -10.24 -20.77 28.68
C ALA A 38 -10.30 -20.29 27.22
N GLY A 39 -11.39 -20.64 26.52
CA GLY A 39 -11.60 -20.21 25.13
C GLY A 39 -11.59 -18.69 24.94
N GLY A 40 -12.04 -17.93 25.94
CA GLY A 40 -12.01 -16.46 25.91
C GLY A 40 -10.60 -15.85 25.95
N GLU A 41 -9.66 -16.47 26.67
CA GLU A 41 -8.27 -15.99 26.77
C GLU A 41 -7.52 -16.16 25.42
N VAL A 42 -7.86 -17.21 24.68
CA VAL A 42 -7.34 -17.41 23.32
C VAL A 42 -7.85 -16.32 22.37
N GLU A 43 -9.07 -15.81 22.56
CA GLU A 43 -9.58 -14.69 21.76
C GLU A 43 -8.85 -13.38 22.07
N GLU A 44 -8.48 -13.14 23.33
CA GLU A 44 -7.61 -12.01 23.68
C GLU A 44 -6.24 -12.12 23.03
N LEU A 45 -5.65 -13.33 23.01
CA LEU A 45 -4.37 -13.60 22.34
C LEU A 45 -4.45 -13.32 20.84
N ILE A 46 -5.51 -13.80 20.19
CA ILE A 46 -5.77 -13.53 18.77
C ILE A 46 -5.89 -12.02 18.53
N TRP A 47 -6.66 -11.33 19.37
CA TRP A 47 -6.83 -9.89 19.27
C TRP A 47 -5.50 -9.13 19.46
N ALA A 48 -4.67 -9.53 20.42
CA ALA A 48 -3.35 -8.97 20.66
C ALA A 48 -2.40 -9.18 19.46
N ALA A 49 -2.45 -10.33 18.80
CA ALA A 49 -1.67 -10.60 17.60
C ALA A 49 -2.08 -9.71 16.42
N TYR A 50 -3.39 -9.52 16.19
CA TYR A 50 -3.88 -8.56 15.19
C TYR A 50 -3.44 -7.13 15.51
N ARG A 51 -3.55 -6.72 16.77
CA ARG A 51 -3.13 -5.40 17.25
C ARG A 51 -1.65 -5.14 17.00
N GLN A 52 -0.81 -6.13 17.31
CA GLN A 52 0.63 -6.04 17.12
C GLN A 52 1.01 -5.90 15.64
N LEU A 53 0.34 -6.65 14.75
CA LEU A 53 0.76 -6.73 13.35
C LEU A 53 0.07 -5.74 12.41
N PHE A 54 -1.22 -5.47 12.59
CA PHE A 54 -2.02 -4.63 11.69
C PHE A 54 -2.29 -3.23 12.23
N SER A 55 -2.04 -2.98 13.52
CA SER A 55 -2.54 -1.82 14.28
C SER A 55 -4.06 -1.86 14.52
N GLU A 56 -4.51 -1.15 15.55
CA GLU A 56 -5.90 -1.12 16.03
C GLU A 56 -6.94 -0.80 14.94
N HIS A 57 -6.63 0.15 14.07
CA HIS A 57 -7.57 0.68 13.06
C HIS A 57 -7.85 -0.31 11.91
N VAL A 58 -7.08 -1.40 11.81
CA VAL A 58 -7.17 -2.37 10.73
C VAL A 58 -7.84 -3.68 11.16
N ILE A 59 -8.20 -3.83 12.44
CA ILE A 59 -8.87 -5.02 12.99
C ILE A 59 -10.38 -5.00 12.63
N LEU A 60 -10.67 -4.92 11.33
CA LEU A 60 -12.02 -4.94 10.79
C LEU A 60 -12.42 -6.38 10.49
N LYS A 61 -13.72 -6.69 10.60
CA LYS A 61 -14.28 -8.03 10.34
C LYS A 61 -13.86 -8.60 8.97
N PHE A 62 -13.74 -7.74 7.95
CA PHE A 62 -13.33 -8.14 6.60
C PHE A 62 -11.86 -8.60 6.50
N TYR A 63 -10.97 -8.04 7.31
CA TYR A 63 -9.54 -8.38 7.27
C TYR A 63 -9.16 -9.55 8.18
N ARG A 64 -10.10 -10.06 8.98
CA ARG A 64 -9.88 -11.21 9.87
C ARG A 64 -9.72 -12.51 9.08
N GLN A 65 -8.68 -13.26 9.43
CA GLN A 65 -8.30 -14.54 8.86
C GLN A 65 -8.94 -15.69 9.67
N ILE A 66 -10.23 -15.95 9.43
CA ILE A 66 -11.02 -16.93 10.20
C ILE A 66 -10.37 -18.32 10.22
N ASN A 67 -9.83 -18.77 9.08
CA ASN A 67 -9.18 -20.08 8.97
C ASN A 67 -7.96 -20.19 9.90
N LEU A 68 -7.13 -19.16 9.96
CA LEU A 68 -5.95 -19.12 10.84
C LEU A 68 -6.36 -19.06 12.30
N GLU A 69 -7.41 -18.28 12.63
CA GLU A 69 -7.93 -18.19 14.00
C GLU A 69 -8.45 -19.55 14.50
N SER A 70 -9.20 -20.27 13.67
CA SER A 70 -9.66 -21.62 14.01
C SER A 70 -8.50 -22.61 14.23
N GLN A 71 -7.44 -22.51 13.42
CA GLN A 71 -6.26 -23.36 13.58
C GLN A 71 -5.52 -23.08 14.91
N VAL A 72 -5.38 -21.82 15.32
CA VAL A 72 -4.79 -21.47 16.62
C VAL A 72 -5.68 -21.92 17.78
N LYS A 73 -7.00 -21.69 17.67
CA LYS A 73 -7.96 -22.11 18.70
C LYS A 73 -7.92 -23.62 18.94
N ASN A 74 -7.74 -24.39 17.87
CA ASN A 74 -7.59 -25.85 17.94
C ASN A 74 -6.16 -26.32 18.24
N LYS A 75 -5.21 -25.41 18.47
CA LYS A 75 -3.78 -25.69 18.70
C LYS A 75 -3.14 -26.53 17.57
N ALA A 76 -3.67 -26.42 16.36
CA ALA A 76 -3.13 -27.08 15.17
C ALA A 76 -1.89 -26.37 14.62
N ILE A 77 -1.76 -25.07 14.89
CA ILE A 77 -0.60 -24.25 14.55
C ILE A 77 -0.10 -23.52 15.81
N THR A 78 1.20 -23.20 15.83
CA THR A 78 1.81 -22.42 16.92
C THR A 78 1.46 -20.92 16.81
N VAL A 79 1.74 -20.15 17.85
CA VAL A 79 1.56 -18.68 17.80
C VAL A 79 2.53 -18.06 16.79
N ARG A 80 3.76 -18.59 16.68
CA ARG A 80 4.70 -18.18 15.62
C ARG A 80 4.12 -18.41 14.22
N ASP A 81 3.51 -19.56 13.97
CA ASP A 81 2.91 -19.87 12.68
C ASP A 81 1.69 -19.01 12.39
N PHE A 82 0.92 -18.66 13.42
CA PHE A 82 -0.16 -17.69 13.31
C PHE A 82 0.35 -16.31 12.90
N ILE A 83 1.39 -15.80 13.57
CA ILE A 83 2.03 -14.52 13.23
C ILE A 83 2.59 -14.57 11.80
N ARG A 84 3.21 -15.70 11.40
CA ARG A 84 3.67 -15.94 10.03
C ARG A 84 2.51 -15.84 9.02
N GLY A 85 1.39 -16.51 9.30
CA GLY A 85 0.20 -16.49 8.46
C GLY A 85 -0.41 -15.10 8.33
N LEU A 86 -0.52 -14.36 9.44
CA LEU A 86 -1.03 -12.99 9.44
C LEU A 86 -0.12 -12.04 8.63
N ALA A 87 1.20 -12.17 8.76
CA ALA A 87 2.16 -11.33 8.04
C ALA A 87 2.18 -11.60 6.52
N LYS A 88 1.76 -12.80 6.11
CA LYS A 88 1.65 -13.22 4.71
C LYS A 88 0.23 -13.09 4.14
N SER A 89 -0.71 -12.58 4.93
CA SER A 89 -2.11 -12.44 4.48
C SER A 89 -2.27 -11.39 3.38
N GLU A 90 -3.32 -11.54 2.57
CA GLU A 90 -3.71 -10.57 1.55
C GLU A 90 -4.02 -9.18 2.16
N ALA A 91 -4.58 -9.16 3.37
CA ALA A 91 -4.81 -7.92 4.11
C ALA A 91 -3.49 -7.18 4.38
N PHE A 92 -2.44 -7.90 4.78
CA PHE A 92 -1.13 -7.30 5.04
C PHE A 92 -0.50 -6.81 3.73
N GLN A 93 -0.66 -7.58 2.66
CA GLN A 93 -0.16 -7.24 1.33
C GLN A 93 -0.77 -5.94 0.79
N SER A 94 -2.10 -5.84 0.77
CA SER A 94 -2.80 -4.66 0.25
C SER A 94 -2.56 -3.40 1.09
N LEU A 95 -2.59 -3.53 2.43
CA LEU A 95 -2.53 -2.38 3.31
C LEU A 95 -1.12 -1.89 3.59
N VAL A 96 -0.15 -2.80 3.72
CA VAL A 96 1.20 -2.48 4.17
C VAL A 96 2.21 -2.65 3.03
N ILE A 97 2.23 -3.78 2.34
CA ILE A 97 3.26 -4.06 1.33
C ILE A 97 3.15 -3.11 0.15
N GLN A 98 1.96 -2.98 -0.45
CA GLN A 98 1.76 -2.17 -1.65
C GLN A 98 1.99 -0.67 -1.44
N THR A 99 1.90 -0.20 -0.19
CA THR A 99 1.97 1.24 0.14
C THR A 99 3.35 1.69 0.64
N ASN A 100 4.32 0.78 0.77
CA ASN A 100 5.64 1.08 1.33
C ASN A 100 6.78 0.57 0.44
N SER A 101 7.95 1.20 0.57
CA SER A 101 9.18 0.74 -0.06
C SER A 101 9.81 -0.42 0.72
N ASN A 102 10.69 -1.19 0.09
CA ASN A 102 11.38 -2.33 0.75
C ASN A 102 12.10 -1.91 2.03
N TYR A 103 12.78 -0.75 2.03
CA TYR A 103 13.46 -0.24 3.24
C TYR A 103 12.48 -0.02 4.41
N ARG A 104 11.33 0.58 4.13
CA ARG A 104 10.30 0.80 5.16
C ARG A 104 9.61 -0.49 5.56
N LEU A 105 9.46 -1.45 4.66
CA LEU A 105 8.93 -2.77 4.99
C LEU A 105 9.84 -3.53 5.95
N VAL A 106 11.17 -3.38 5.81
CA VAL A 106 12.11 -3.90 6.80
C VAL A 106 11.88 -3.24 8.16
N GLU A 107 11.80 -1.91 8.22
CA GLU A 107 11.55 -1.18 9.47
C GLU A 107 10.27 -1.67 10.16
N LEU A 108 9.19 -1.84 9.40
CA LEU A 108 7.91 -2.35 9.88
C LEU A 108 8.01 -3.81 10.35
N GLY A 109 8.72 -4.66 9.61
CA GLY A 109 8.96 -6.06 9.95
C GLY A 109 9.71 -6.19 11.28
N LEU A 110 10.84 -5.49 11.43
CA LEU A 110 11.64 -5.50 12.66
C LEU A 110 10.83 -5.01 13.87
N LYS A 111 10.04 -3.95 13.71
CA LYS A 111 9.21 -3.40 14.79
C LYS A 111 8.05 -4.31 15.18
N ARG A 112 7.31 -4.84 14.20
CA ARG A 112 6.08 -5.62 14.46
C ARG A 112 6.37 -7.09 14.80
N LEU A 113 7.37 -7.70 14.15
CA LEU A 113 7.71 -9.11 14.35
C LEU A 113 8.79 -9.32 15.43
N LEU A 114 9.88 -8.53 15.40
CA LEU A 114 10.96 -8.65 16.40
C LEU A 114 10.78 -7.72 17.60
N GLY A 115 9.78 -6.84 17.59
CA GLY A 115 9.53 -5.94 18.72
C GLY A 115 10.63 -4.92 18.97
N ARG A 116 11.46 -4.58 17.96
CA ARG A 116 12.55 -3.59 18.09
C ARG A 116 12.67 -2.67 16.87
N ALA A 117 13.30 -1.52 17.05
CA ALA A 117 13.69 -0.67 15.94
C ALA A 117 14.94 -1.22 15.23
N PRO A 118 15.15 -0.91 13.93
CA PRO A 118 16.41 -1.16 13.24
C PRO A 118 17.59 -0.54 13.99
N TYR A 119 18.74 -1.20 13.98
CA TYR A 119 19.96 -0.69 14.60
C TYR A 119 20.51 0.52 13.88
N ASN A 120 20.55 0.46 12.55
CA ASN A 120 21.07 1.48 11.67
C ASN A 120 20.45 1.33 10.27
N LYS A 121 20.77 2.27 9.37
CA LYS A 121 20.34 2.21 7.98
C LYS A 121 20.95 1.03 7.23
N ASP A 122 22.13 0.56 7.65
CA ASP A 122 22.80 -0.57 7.00
C ASP A 122 22.01 -1.88 7.19
N GLU A 123 21.40 -2.10 8.37
CA GLU A 123 20.49 -3.22 8.62
C GLU A 123 19.25 -3.13 7.71
N GLU A 124 18.67 -1.93 7.53
CA GLU A 124 17.55 -1.74 6.60
C GLU A 124 17.94 -2.10 5.15
N ILE A 125 19.12 -1.68 4.70
CA ILE A 125 19.63 -1.97 3.36
C ILE A 125 19.90 -3.48 3.22
N ALA A 126 20.57 -4.10 4.19
CA ALA A 126 20.91 -5.53 4.19
C ALA A 126 19.67 -6.43 4.09
N TRP A 127 18.59 -6.09 4.79
CA TRP A 127 17.34 -6.84 4.71
C TRP A 127 16.49 -6.48 3.49
N SER A 128 16.61 -5.25 2.97
CA SER A 128 15.82 -4.83 1.79
C SER A 128 16.14 -5.66 0.54
N ILE A 129 17.39 -6.10 0.37
CA ILE A 129 17.80 -6.99 -0.72
C ILE A 129 17.25 -8.41 -0.54
N LYS A 130 17.06 -8.85 0.71
CA LYS A 130 16.40 -10.14 1.00
C LYS A 130 14.95 -10.13 0.53
N ILE A 131 14.23 -9.03 0.79
CA ILE A 131 12.87 -8.83 0.27
C ILE A 131 12.87 -8.81 -1.26
N ALA A 132 13.83 -8.13 -1.89
CA ALA A 132 13.89 -8.06 -3.35
C ALA A 132 14.21 -9.41 -4.03
N THR A 133 14.95 -10.29 -3.35
CA THR A 133 15.40 -11.57 -3.92
C THR A 133 14.43 -12.73 -3.67
N VAL A 134 13.85 -12.81 -2.47
CA VAL A 134 12.96 -13.94 -2.06
C VAL A 134 11.50 -13.49 -1.90
N GLY A 135 11.23 -12.19 -2.06
CA GLY A 135 9.92 -11.60 -1.78
C GLY A 135 9.68 -11.40 -0.29
N TRP A 136 8.53 -10.78 0.03
CA TRP A 136 8.10 -10.52 1.40
C TRP A 136 7.93 -11.81 2.21
N ASN A 137 7.35 -12.85 1.62
CA ASN A 137 7.07 -14.10 2.33
C ASN A 137 8.35 -14.76 2.84
N GLY A 138 9.40 -14.82 2.00
CA GLY A 138 10.69 -15.38 2.42
C GLY A 138 11.45 -14.49 3.41
N PHE A 139 11.22 -13.17 3.38
CA PHE A 139 11.73 -12.26 4.41
C PHE A 139 11.09 -12.50 5.77
N VAL A 140 9.75 -12.68 5.81
CA VAL A 140 9.03 -13.02 7.05
C VAL A 140 9.54 -14.34 7.63
N ASP A 141 9.75 -15.35 6.79
CA ASP A 141 10.30 -16.64 7.23
C ASP A 141 11.70 -16.46 7.82
N ALA A 142 12.59 -15.76 7.11
CA ALA A 142 13.94 -15.49 7.59
C ALA A 142 13.98 -14.72 8.93
N LEU A 143 13.01 -13.84 9.19
CA LEU A 143 12.91 -13.13 10.47
C LEU A 143 12.38 -14.03 11.60
N LEU A 144 11.33 -14.80 11.35
CA LEU A 144 10.71 -15.65 12.38
C LEU A 144 11.56 -16.86 12.73
N ASP A 145 12.38 -17.34 11.79
CA ASP A 145 13.30 -18.45 11.99
C ASP A 145 14.67 -17.97 12.56
N SER A 146 14.81 -16.67 12.83
CA SER A 146 16.02 -16.12 13.43
C SER A 146 16.16 -16.52 14.91
N GLU A 147 17.41 -16.68 15.36
CA GLU A 147 17.72 -16.94 16.77
C GLU A 147 17.22 -15.82 17.69
N GLU A 148 17.17 -14.58 17.19
CA GLU A 148 16.63 -13.44 17.93
C GLU A 148 15.14 -13.60 18.23
N TYR A 149 14.35 -14.06 17.27
CA TYR A 149 12.93 -14.33 17.48
C TYR A 149 12.74 -15.52 18.45
N GLN A 150 13.46 -16.61 18.22
CA GLN A 150 13.36 -17.82 19.03
C GLN A 150 13.74 -17.58 20.50
N SER A 151 14.81 -16.81 20.75
CA SER A 151 15.26 -16.47 22.11
C SER A 151 14.34 -15.49 22.84
N SER A 152 13.63 -14.62 22.09
CA SER A 152 12.77 -13.58 22.69
C SER A 152 11.33 -14.04 22.91
N PHE A 153 10.75 -14.75 21.95
CA PHE A 153 9.32 -15.10 21.95
C PHE A 153 9.10 -16.62 21.87
N GLY A 154 10.03 -17.38 21.30
CA GLY A 154 9.83 -18.81 21.04
C GLY A 154 8.66 -19.05 20.09
N GLU A 155 7.88 -20.10 20.35
CA GLU A 155 6.78 -20.52 19.45
C GLU A 155 5.39 -20.11 19.93
N ASN A 156 5.26 -19.79 21.22
CA ASN A 156 4.00 -19.74 21.94
C ASN A 156 3.61 -18.34 22.44
N ILE A 157 4.44 -17.33 22.16
CA ILE A 157 4.28 -15.96 22.66
C ILE A 157 4.00 -15.00 21.50
N VAL A 158 2.99 -14.14 21.67
CA VAL A 158 2.73 -13.05 20.72
C VAL A 158 3.83 -12.00 20.82
N PRO A 159 4.42 -11.53 19.70
CA PRO A 159 5.42 -10.48 19.74
C PRO A 159 4.88 -9.20 20.40
N TYR A 160 5.76 -8.50 21.11
CA TYR A 160 5.46 -7.22 21.75
C TYR A 160 6.66 -6.28 21.64
N GLN A 161 6.44 -4.98 21.85
CA GLN A 161 7.53 -4.01 21.86
C GLN A 161 8.45 -4.26 23.05
N ARG A 162 9.66 -4.73 22.78
CA ARG A 162 10.64 -5.09 23.81
C ARG A 162 11.24 -3.82 24.42
N ARG A 163 11.21 -3.72 25.74
CA ARG A 163 11.87 -2.66 26.55
C ARG A 163 11.66 -1.24 26.02
N ARG A 164 10.40 -0.88 25.85
CA ARG A 164 9.97 0.45 25.41
C ARG A 164 10.48 1.58 26.31
N TYR A 165 10.42 1.42 27.63
CA TYR A 165 10.73 2.50 28.58
C TYR A 165 10.01 3.82 28.17
N LYS A 166 10.77 4.89 27.88
CA LYS A 166 10.24 6.21 27.50
C LYS A 166 9.96 6.35 26.00
N ASP A 167 10.25 5.34 25.20
CA ASP A 167 10.05 5.40 23.76
C ASP A 167 8.57 5.45 23.40
N ARG A 168 8.30 5.91 22.17
CA ARG A 168 6.95 5.96 21.62
C ARG A 168 6.49 4.56 21.21
N PRO A 169 5.17 4.25 21.30
CA PRO A 169 4.65 3.00 20.77
C PRO A 169 4.90 2.90 19.27
N PHE A 170 5.29 1.74 18.75
CA PHE A 170 5.62 1.60 17.34
C PHE A 170 4.47 1.96 16.40
N ASN A 171 3.22 1.66 16.75
CA ASN A 171 2.07 1.99 15.90
C ASN A 171 1.89 3.50 15.66
N LEU A 172 2.40 4.36 16.56
CA LEU A 172 2.41 5.82 16.36
C LEU A 172 3.63 6.28 15.54
N VAL A 173 4.78 5.64 15.72
CA VAL A 173 6.02 5.99 15.01
C VAL A 173 5.97 5.53 13.56
N THR A 174 5.39 4.37 13.31
CA THR A 174 5.30 3.75 11.98
C THR A 174 3.84 3.55 11.58
N PRO A 175 3.16 4.62 11.12
CA PRO A 175 1.82 4.51 10.55
C PRO A 175 1.84 3.67 9.28
N ARG A 176 0.64 3.30 8.80
CA ARG A 176 0.43 2.43 7.62
C ARG A 176 1.33 2.76 6.44
N TYR A 177 1.47 4.04 6.09
CA TYR A 177 2.42 4.52 5.09
C TYR A 177 3.08 5.82 5.52
N ALA A 178 4.25 6.11 4.96
CA ALA A 178 5.00 7.35 5.21
C ALA A 178 4.67 8.45 4.19
N ASN A 179 5.38 9.58 4.32
CA ASN A 179 5.25 10.76 3.46
C ASN A 179 5.33 10.41 1.98
N TYR A 180 6.27 9.54 1.59
CA TYR A 180 6.44 9.12 0.20
C TYR A 180 5.13 8.67 -0.48
N TRP A 181 4.40 7.76 0.16
CA TRP A 181 3.14 7.25 -0.41
C TRP A 181 2.01 8.27 -0.31
N ARG A 182 1.98 9.04 0.79
CA ARG A 182 1.03 10.15 0.97
C ARG A 182 1.15 11.15 -0.18
N ASP A 183 2.37 11.61 -0.45
CA ASP A 183 2.67 12.59 -1.50
C ASP A 183 2.34 12.01 -2.88
N LYS A 184 2.72 10.76 -3.16
CA LYS A 184 2.35 10.05 -4.41
C LYS A 184 0.83 10.01 -4.63
N LEU A 185 0.05 9.73 -3.59
CA LEU A 185 -1.42 9.74 -3.68
C LEU A 185 -1.97 11.15 -3.91
N GLU A 186 -1.42 12.16 -3.23
CA GLU A 186 -1.85 13.56 -3.38
C GLU A 186 -1.49 14.17 -4.73
N GLU A 187 -0.41 13.70 -5.37
CA GLU A 187 -0.03 14.06 -6.73
C GLU A 187 -0.89 13.37 -7.78
N ALA A 188 -1.24 12.10 -7.56
CA ALA A 188 -2.10 11.33 -8.47
C ALA A 188 -3.57 11.74 -8.40
N ARG A 189 -4.01 12.37 -7.30
CA ARG A 189 -5.39 12.83 -7.11
C ARG A 189 -5.72 13.97 -8.06
N TYR A 190 -6.82 13.83 -8.81
CA TYR A 190 -7.40 14.94 -9.56
C TYR A 190 -7.89 16.04 -8.62
N LYS A 191 -7.50 17.29 -8.89
CA LYS A 191 -7.83 18.44 -8.05
C LYS A 191 -8.72 19.39 -8.86
N PRO A 192 -10.05 19.41 -8.61
CA PRO A 192 -10.94 20.29 -9.37
C PRO A 192 -10.49 21.75 -9.20
N GLY A 193 -10.29 22.45 -10.31
CA GLY A 193 -9.84 23.85 -10.32
C GLY A 193 -8.33 24.05 -10.16
N SER A 194 -7.51 23.00 -10.21
CA SER A 194 -6.05 23.14 -10.19
C SER A 194 -5.53 23.79 -11.48
N ILE A 195 -4.70 24.83 -11.34
CA ILE A 195 -4.07 25.54 -12.48
C ILE A 195 -3.30 24.57 -13.39
N SER A 196 -2.66 23.55 -12.82
CA SER A 196 -1.93 22.53 -13.56
C SER A 196 -2.80 21.78 -14.57
N ASP A 197 -4.08 21.57 -14.25
CA ASP A 197 -4.99 20.78 -15.07
C ASP A 197 -5.45 21.60 -16.27
N PHE A 198 -5.67 22.91 -16.09
CA PHE A 198 -5.91 23.84 -17.19
C PHE A 198 -4.70 23.96 -18.11
N MET A 199 -3.47 23.97 -17.58
CA MET A 199 -2.24 24.01 -18.39
C MET A 199 -2.03 22.68 -19.17
N LYS A 200 -2.31 21.53 -18.54
CA LYS A 200 -2.30 20.23 -19.23
C LYS A 200 -3.35 20.16 -20.33
N MET A 201 -4.55 20.69 -20.09
CA MET A 201 -5.60 20.80 -21.10
C MET A 201 -5.19 21.75 -22.23
N ALA A 202 -4.65 22.93 -21.91
CA ALA A 202 -4.20 23.89 -22.92
C ALA A 202 -3.09 23.32 -23.81
N SER A 203 -2.14 22.56 -23.23
CA SER A 203 -1.07 21.90 -23.97
C SER A 203 -1.51 20.69 -24.79
N SER A 204 -2.61 20.01 -24.41
CA SER A 204 -3.13 18.88 -25.19
C SER A 204 -3.94 19.32 -26.42
N VAL A 205 -4.38 20.57 -26.50
CA VAL A 205 -5.13 21.10 -27.64
C VAL A 205 -4.18 21.43 -28.78
N SER A 206 -4.32 20.71 -29.91
CA SER A 206 -3.66 21.10 -31.15
C SER A 206 -4.38 22.29 -31.77
N ILE A 207 -3.79 23.49 -31.65
CA ILE A 207 -4.35 24.70 -32.27
C ILE A 207 -4.14 24.60 -33.79
N ARG A 208 -5.22 24.44 -34.55
CA ARG A 208 -5.19 24.61 -36.01
C ARG A 208 -5.53 26.07 -36.33
N THR A 209 -4.58 26.80 -36.90
CA THR A 209 -4.84 28.14 -37.43
C THR A 209 -5.77 28.01 -38.63
N VAL A 210 -6.95 28.62 -38.55
CA VAL A 210 -7.87 28.71 -39.69
C VAL A 210 -7.25 29.67 -40.71
N THR A 211 -6.80 29.13 -41.84
CA THR A 211 -6.35 29.94 -42.97
C THR A 211 -7.56 30.28 -43.83
N TYR A 212 -7.94 31.56 -43.86
CA TYR A 212 -9.01 32.02 -44.75
C TYR A 212 -8.52 32.00 -46.19
N THR A 213 -9.13 31.14 -47.02
CA THR A 213 -8.95 31.21 -48.48
C THR A 213 -9.95 32.21 -49.03
N PRO A 214 -9.51 33.32 -49.66
CA PRO A 214 -10.43 34.23 -50.33
C PRO A 214 -11.13 33.49 -51.47
N VAL A 215 -12.46 33.46 -51.44
CA VAL A 215 -13.27 32.87 -52.52
C VAL A 215 -13.28 33.87 -53.68
N SER A 216 -12.76 33.46 -54.84
CA SER A 216 -12.84 34.28 -56.05
C SER A 216 -14.27 34.34 -56.56
N THR A 217 -14.85 35.55 -56.58
CA THR A 217 -16.20 35.80 -57.11
C THR A 217 -16.22 35.99 -58.63
N ALA A 218 -15.05 35.98 -59.28
CA ALA A 218 -14.91 36.33 -60.70
C ALA A 218 -15.70 35.42 -61.67
N ASN A 219 -15.96 34.17 -61.27
CA ASN A 219 -16.73 33.21 -62.08
C ASN A 219 -18.16 32.99 -61.58
N ILE A 220 -18.62 33.76 -60.58
CA ILE A 220 -20.01 33.68 -60.12
C ILE A 220 -20.87 34.44 -61.12
N LYS A 221 -21.48 33.72 -62.05
CA LYS A 221 -22.53 34.26 -62.92
C LYS A 221 -23.86 34.19 -62.18
N ILE A 222 -24.52 35.32 -62.01
CA ILE A 222 -25.92 35.34 -61.61
C ILE A 222 -26.69 34.60 -62.72
N PRO A 223 -27.46 33.55 -62.41
CA PRO A 223 -28.31 32.91 -63.41
C PRO A 223 -29.25 33.96 -63.98
N ASP A 224 -29.36 34.00 -65.31
CA ASP A 224 -30.32 34.89 -65.96
C ASP A 224 -31.74 34.44 -65.57
N THR A 225 -32.44 35.27 -64.80
CA THR A 225 -33.80 35.00 -64.30
C THR A 225 -34.88 35.56 -65.23
N THR A 226 -34.51 36.03 -66.42
CA THR A 226 -35.48 36.45 -67.44
C THR A 226 -36.32 35.25 -67.92
N ARG A 227 -37.63 35.47 -68.03
CA ARG A 227 -38.67 34.43 -68.13
C ARG A 227 -38.84 33.86 -69.54
N GLU A 228 -37.81 33.91 -70.39
CA GLU A 228 -37.90 33.56 -71.81
C GLU A 228 -37.16 32.26 -72.19
N THR A 229 -36.55 31.56 -71.23
CA THR A 229 -35.93 30.26 -71.50
C THR A 229 -36.88 29.11 -71.20
N VAL A 230 -37.32 28.40 -72.24
CA VAL A 230 -37.99 27.10 -72.11
C VAL A 230 -36.92 26.08 -71.69
N PRO A 231 -37.07 25.36 -70.57
CA PRO A 231 -36.06 24.42 -70.11
C PRO A 231 -35.97 23.22 -71.07
N GLN A 232 -34.87 23.13 -71.83
CA GLN A 232 -34.45 21.87 -72.46
C GLN A 232 -33.48 21.17 -71.51
N GLY A 233 -33.98 20.14 -70.83
CA GLY A 233 -33.17 19.30 -69.96
C GLY A 233 -34.01 18.56 -68.92
N ILE A 234 -33.59 17.33 -68.57
CA ILE A 234 -34.21 16.52 -67.52
C ILE A 234 -33.99 17.25 -66.18
N PRO A 235 -35.04 17.49 -65.36
CA PRO A 235 -34.86 18.09 -64.06
C PRO A 235 -34.00 17.17 -63.19
N VAL A 236 -32.79 17.61 -62.86
CA VAL A 236 -31.96 16.91 -61.88
C VAL A 236 -32.51 17.27 -60.50
N SER A 237 -33.12 16.30 -59.82
CA SER A 237 -33.51 16.45 -58.43
C SER A 237 -32.27 16.61 -57.57
N ILE A 238 -32.03 17.81 -57.03
CA ILE A 238 -31.05 18.01 -55.98
C ILE A 238 -31.69 17.41 -54.72
N SER A 239 -31.35 16.17 -54.37
CA SER A 239 -31.71 15.61 -53.06
C SER A 239 -31.00 16.46 -52.00
N PRO A 240 -31.70 17.16 -51.10
CA PRO A 240 -31.04 17.89 -50.03
C PRO A 240 -30.74 16.87 -48.93
N SER A 241 -29.67 16.08 -49.10
CA SER A 241 -29.16 15.20 -48.04
C SER A 241 -28.35 15.98 -47.00
N ALA A 242 -28.78 17.20 -46.69
CA ALA A 242 -28.25 18.01 -45.60
C ALA A 242 -29.36 18.17 -44.55
N SER A 243 -29.57 17.11 -43.76
CA SER A 243 -30.29 17.26 -42.49
C SER A 243 -29.43 18.12 -41.57
N PHE A 244 -29.88 19.34 -41.30
CA PHE A 244 -29.36 20.11 -40.17
C PHE A 244 -29.63 19.33 -38.88
N PRO A 245 -28.64 19.09 -38.02
CA PRO A 245 -28.92 18.56 -36.70
C PRO A 245 -29.65 19.64 -35.90
N LEU A 246 -30.92 19.39 -35.60
CA LEU A 246 -31.66 20.10 -34.57
C LEU A 246 -30.96 19.88 -33.22
N ARG A 247 -30.83 20.95 -32.44
CA ARG A 247 -30.43 20.92 -31.03
C ARG A 247 -31.49 20.27 -30.16
#